data_AF-A0A9W6RM23-F1
#
_entry.id   AF-A0A9W6RM23-F1
#
_cell.length_a   1.000
_cell.length_b   1.000
_cell.length_c   1.000
_cell.angle_alpha   90.00
_cell.angle_beta   90.00
_cell.angle_gamma   90.00
#
_symmetry.space_group_name_H-M   'P 1'
#
loop_
_entity.id
_entity.type
_entity.pdbx_description
1 polymer ?
#
loop_
_entity_poly.entity_id
_entity_poly.type
_entity_poly.pdbx_seq_one_letter_code
_entity_poly.pdbx_strand_id
1 'polypeptide(L)'
;MKRMKTIAVAAGVAAAVTSLSVGAWAATGHSKPAPKKAAATASQQSANAAAAPAGQPESDVQPKTSAAAKGLVKPGHVFKVGAWTRSANGKYGLVLQQDGNLVLYQGKKALWSTATGRHPGAYAAMQTDGNLVVYSSAKKALWSSNTGKHPGASLLVQDDGNLVIYSTAKKALWSRHVSLGSLQAGYVLSKGQAVRSMNGDYQLLQQTDGNLVLYRGKTPLWSTETGRHPGAYAVMQTDGNLVVYGSDKKPLWHSNTHGHSGAHLEVQNDGNLVIYGTDHKALWSRHMAIGNLQPGQKVITGNEVRSPNGVYSLQVQTDGNVVLYKDGRTPIWSTATKGSGVYALMQTDGNFVVYEGTKPLWSSKTGGNPGASLNVQDDGNLVVYKDKHPLWASRK
;
A
#
# COMPACT_ATOMS: atom_id res chain seq x y z
N MET A 1 27.84 -31.00 74.04
CA MET A 1 28.15 -31.70 72.76
C MET A 1 26.88 -31.82 71.93
N LYS A 2 27.01 -31.65 70.60
CA LYS A 2 26.03 -31.87 69.49
C LYS A 2 24.95 -30.79 69.18
N ARG A 3 25.37 -29.86 68.29
CA ARG A 3 24.80 -29.38 67.00
C ARG A 3 23.27 -29.25 66.78
N MET A 4 22.81 -27.99 66.66
CA MET A 4 22.34 -27.26 65.45
C MET A 4 21.50 -28.00 64.38
N LYS A 5 20.26 -27.54 64.11
CA LYS A 5 19.87 -26.73 62.93
C LYS A 5 18.35 -26.49 62.82
N THR A 6 18.04 -25.24 62.46
CA THR A 6 16.75 -24.60 62.18
C THR A 6 16.25 -24.91 60.75
N ILE A 7 14.92 -24.81 60.48
CA ILE A 7 14.29 -23.92 59.45
C ILE A 7 12.86 -24.34 59.01
N ALA A 8 12.01 -23.30 58.96
CA ALA A 8 10.82 -22.98 58.14
C ALA A 8 9.51 -23.79 58.23
N VAL A 9 8.48 -23.03 58.60
CA VAL A 9 7.05 -23.27 58.40
C VAL A 9 6.65 -22.77 57.01
N ALA A 10 5.97 -23.62 56.23
CA ALA A 10 5.30 -23.25 55.00
C ALA A 10 3.86 -22.82 55.30
N ALA A 11 3.45 -21.65 54.84
CA ALA A 11 2.05 -21.23 54.81
C ALA A 11 1.68 -20.89 53.36
N GLY A 12 0.83 -21.73 52.78
CA GLY A 12 0.21 -21.49 51.49
C GLY A 12 -0.93 -20.48 51.60
N VAL A 13 -1.10 -19.67 50.56
CA VAL A 13 -2.33 -18.92 50.31
C VAL A 13 -2.71 -19.13 48.87
N ALA A 14 -3.89 -19.72 48.68
CA ALA A 14 -4.57 -19.90 47.41
C ALA A 14 -5.08 -18.55 46.90
N ALA A 15 -4.82 -18.24 45.63
CA ALA A 15 -5.46 -17.14 44.92
C ALA A 15 -6.54 -17.71 43.99
N ALA A 16 -7.78 -17.32 44.25
CA ALA A 16 -8.97 -17.68 43.47
C ALA A 16 -8.87 -17.16 42.03
N VAL A 17 -9.20 -18.02 41.07
CA VAL A 17 -9.42 -17.65 39.67
C VAL A 17 -10.87 -17.21 39.54
N THR A 18 -11.12 -15.90 39.53
CA THR A 18 -12.37 -15.34 39.01
C THR A 18 -12.20 -15.07 37.53
N SER A 19 -12.85 -15.89 36.70
CA SER A 19 -13.04 -15.65 35.28
C SER A 19 -13.95 -14.44 35.08
N LEU A 20 -13.41 -13.33 34.59
CA LEU A 20 -14.18 -12.22 34.04
C LEU A 20 -14.28 -12.40 32.53
N SER A 21 -15.50 -12.63 32.07
CA SER A 21 -15.91 -12.64 30.68
C SER A 21 -15.58 -11.32 29.99
N VAL A 22 -14.83 -11.37 28.89
CA VAL A 22 -14.59 -10.22 28.00
C VAL A 22 -15.88 -9.96 27.23
N GLY A 23 -16.69 -9.02 27.69
CA GLY A 23 -17.79 -8.44 26.92
C GLY A 23 -17.22 -7.68 25.72
N ALA A 24 -17.78 -7.94 24.55
CA ALA A 24 -17.52 -7.17 23.34
C ALA A 24 -17.95 -5.71 23.55
N TRP A 25 -17.02 -4.77 23.40
CA TRP A 25 -17.34 -3.35 23.33
C TRP A 25 -17.33 -2.90 21.87
N ALA A 26 -18.54 -2.66 21.36
CA ALA A 26 -18.79 -1.90 20.15
C ALA A 26 -18.43 -0.43 20.41
N ALA A 27 -17.60 0.15 19.55
CA ALA A 27 -17.31 1.58 19.57
C ALA A 27 -18.55 2.35 19.08
N THR A 28 -19.39 2.83 20.00
CA THR A 28 -20.46 3.79 19.69
C THR A 28 -19.89 5.22 19.67
N GLY A 29 -19.50 5.69 18.49
CA GLY A 29 -19.28 7.11 18.24
C GLY A 29 -20.62 7.81 18.01
N HIS A 30 -21.11 8.53 19.01
CA HIS A 30 -22.26 9.43 18.87
C HIS A 30 -21.82 10.74 18.20
N SER A 31 -22.44 11.10 17.08
CA SER A 31 -22.44 12.47 16.56
C SER A 31 -23.88 12.94 16.29
N LYS A 32 -24.28 14.04 16.94
CA LYS A 32 -25.52 14.76 16.64
C LYS A 32 -25.39 15.49 15.29
N PRO A 33 -26.51 15.70 14.57
CA PRO A 33 -26.50 16.18 13.18
C PRO A 33 -26.37 17.71 13.11
N ALA A 34 -25.63 18.21 12.11
CA ALA A 34 -25.54 19.63 11.76
C ALA A 34 -25.95 19.84 10.29
N PRO A 35 -26.38 21.06 9.90
CA PRO A 35 -27.67 21.27 9.23
C PRO A 35 -27.63 21.22 7.70
N LYS A 36 -28.81 20.96 7.12
CA LYS A 36 -29.11 21.05 5.69
C LYS A 36 -28.91 22.48 5.18
N LYS A 37 -28.10 22.64 4.12
CA LYS A 37 -28.28 23.69 3.12
C LYS A 37 -28.30 23.06 1.74
N ALA A 38 -29.39 23.32 1.03
CA ALA A 38 -29.67 22.87 -0.32
C ALA A 38 -29.10 23.84 -1.37
N ALA A 39 -29.09 23.37 -2.63
CA ALA A 39 -28.77 24.04 -3.91
C ALA A 39 -27.29 23.92 -4.35
N ALA A 40 -26.94 23.57 -5.59
CA ALA A 40 -27.69 23.18 -6.77
C ALA A 40 -26.78 22.33 -7.68
N THR A 41 -27.43 21.52 -8.51
CA THR A 41 -26.95 20.48 -9.42
C THR A 41 -25.95 20.92 -10.50
N ALA A 42 -24.85 20.18 -10.61
CA ALA A 42 -24.18 19.87 -11.89
C ALA A 42 -23.58 18.45 -11.77
N SER A 43 -24.34 17.45 -12.19
CA SER A 43 -23.94 16.05 -12.18
C SER A 43 -22.90 15.77 -13.28
N GLN A 44 -21.61 15.82 -12.94
CA GLN A 44 -20.60 15.10 -13.72
C GLN A 44 -20.59 13.65 -13.25
N GLN A 45 -21.29 12.81 -14.00
CA GLN A 45 -21.38 11.38 -13.82
C GLN A 45 -19.98 10.77 -14.03
N SER A 46 -19.29 10.45 -12.94
CA SER A 46 -17.97 9.82 -12.94
C SER A 46 -18.11 8.35 -13.33
N ALA A 47 -17.72 8.01 -14.56
CA ALA A 47 -17.62 6.63 -15.02
C ALA A 47 -16.35 6.00 -14.44
N ASN A 48 -16.45 5.40 -13.25
CA ASN A 48 -15.58 4.29 -12.83
C ASN A 48 -16.18 3.47 -11.67
N ALA A 49 -17.50 3.32 -11.66
CA ALA A 49 -18.04 2.03 -11.25
C ALA A 49 -17.54 1.01 -12.30
N ALA A 50 -17.11 -0.18 -11.87
CA ALA A 50 -16.84 -1.28 -12.78
C ALA A 50 -18.11 -1.58 -13.58
N ALA A 51 -18.27 -0.89 -14.71
CA ALA A 51 -19.20 -1.27 -15.74
C ALA A 51 -18.64 -2.57 -16.30
N ALA A 52 -19.49 -3.61 -16.30
CA ALA A 52 -19.27 -4.75 -17.16
C ALA A 52 -18.89 -4.24 -18.56
N PRO A 53 -17.98 -4.92 -19.29
CA PRO A 53 -17.58 -4.50 -20.63
C PRO A 53 -18.84 -4.18 -21.44
N ALA A 54 -19.02 -2.90 -21.78
CA ALA A 54 -20.22 -2.42 -22.43
C ALA A 54 -20.10 -2.72 -23.93
N GLY A 55 -20.47 -3.94 -24.30
CA GLY A 55 -20.48 -4.42 -25.68
C GLY A 55 -20.32 -5.92 -25.70
N GLN A 56 -21.29 -6.64 -26.27
CA GLN A 56 -21.03 -8.03 -26.65
C GLN A 56 -19.85 -8.05 -27.63
N PRO A 57 -18.95 -9.05 -27.55
CA PRO A 57 -17.86 -9.16 -28.51
C PRO A 57 -18.46 -9.25 -29.91
N GLU A 58 -18.06 -8.34 -30.81
CA GLU A 58 -18.28 -8.58 -32.24
C GLU A 58 -17.73 -9.98 -32.56
N SER A 59 -18.50 -10.74 -33.33
CA SER A 59 -18.45 -12.19 -33.37
C SER A 59 -17.20 -12.81 -34.02
N ASP A 60 -16.11 -12.06 -34.27
CA ASP A 60 -14.92 -12.55 -34.96
C ASP A 60 -13.61 -11.76 -34.63
N VAL A 61 -13.41 -11.31 -33.38
CA VAL A 61 -12.25 -10.45 -33.00
C VAL A 61 -10.88 -11.18 -33.00
N GLN A 62 -10.84 -12.52 -33.12
CA GLN A 62 -9.58 -13.26 -33.30
C GLN A 62 -9.38 -13.64 -34.78
N PRO A 63 -8.36 -13.11 -35.48
CA PRO A 63 -8.14 -13.45 -36.88
C PRO A 63 -7.66 -14.89 -37.05
N LYS A 64 -8.25 -15.55 -38.05
CA LYS A 64 -8.14 -16.97 -38.40
C LYS A 64 -6.78 -17.40 -38.99
N THR A 65 -5.80 -16.50 -39.12
CA THR A 65 -4.51 -16.82 -39.76
C THR A 65 -3.30 -16.52 -38.87
N SER A 66 -2.30 -17.41 -38.91
CA SER A 66 -1.13 -17.48 -38.01
C SER A 66 0.10 -16.67 -38.46
N ALA A 67 -0.07 -15.67 -39.33
CA ALA A 67 1.07 -14.86 -39.77
C ALA A 67 1.73 -14.14 -38.57
N ALA A 68 2.96 -14.58 -38.27
CA ALA A 68 3.90 -14.16 -37.23
C ALA A 68 3.37 -13.25 -36.10
N ALA A 69 2.79 -13.85 -35.07
CA ALA A 69 2.57 -13.20 -33.78
C ALA A 69 3.92 -12.96 -33.09
N LYS A 70 4.19 -11.72 -32.67
CA LYS A 70 5.34 -11.43 -31.80
C LYS A 70 4.97 -10.78 -30.48
N GLY A 71 3.68 -10.51 -30.19
CA GLY A 71 3.16 -9.91 -28.96
C GLY A 71 3.72 -8.53 -28.59
N LEU A 72 4.82 -8.12 -29.22
CA LEU A 72 5.67 -7.00 -28.90
C LEU A 72 5.18 -5.77 -29.62
N VAL A 73 4.94 -4.75 -28.82
CA VAL A 73 4.51 -3.43 -29.23
C VAL A 73 5.67 -2.50 -28.92
N LYS A 74 6.32 -2.04 -29.98
CA LYS A 74 7.48 -1.17 -29.86
C LYS A 74 7.07 0.22 -29.39
N PRO A 75 7.95 0.96 -28.71
CA PRO A 75 7.75 2.38 -28.43
C PRO A 75 7.51 3.14 -29.74
N GLY A 76 6.62 4.14 -29.68
CA GLY A 76 6.06 4.86 -30.81
C GLY A 76 4.87 4.19 -31.50
N HIS A 77 4.53 2.93 -31.17
CA HIS A 77 3.40 2.26 -31.79
C HIS A 77 2.05 2.83 -31.32
N VAL A 78 1.13 3.03 -32.27
CA VAL A 78 -0.22 3.52 -32.01
C VAL A 78 -1.24 2.47 -32.45
N PHE A 79 -2.04 2.00 -31.50
CA PHE A 79 -3.26 1.26 -31.77
C PHE A 79 -4.38 2.24 -32.12
N LYS A 80 -4.83 2.17 -33.38
CA LYS A 80 -6.11 2.72 -33.79
C LYS A 80 -7.22 1.72 -33.46
N VAL A 81 -8.46 2.20 -33.45
CA VAL A 81 -9.63 1.34 -33.28
C VAL A 81 -9.59 0.15 -34.27
N GLY A 82 -9.85 -1.05 -33.78
CA GLY A 82 -9.78 -2.31 -34.53
C GLY A 82 -8.36 -2.88 -34.68
N ALA A 83 -7.32 -2.11 -34.37
CA ALA A 83 -5.95 -2.62 -34.33
C ALA A 83 -5.76 -3.54 -33.12
N TRP A 84 -4.95 -4.57 -33.31
CA TRP A 84 -4.71 -5.59 -32.30
C TRP A 84 -3.30 -6.20 -32.43
N THR A 85 -2.86 -6.88 -31.38
CA THR A 85 -1.67 -7.72 -31.35
C THR A 85 -1.94 -8.99 -30.54
N ARG A 86 -1.16 -10.06 -30.68
CA ARG A 86 -1.33 -11.31 -29.93
C ARG A 86 -0.04 -11.93 -29.46
N SER A 87 -0.14 -12.74 -28.42
CA SER A 87 0.92 -13.62 -27.91
C SER A 87 1.46 -14.55 -29.00
N ALA A 88 2.70 -15.01 -28.87
CA ALA A 88 3.37 -15.85 -29.86
C ALA A 88 2.61 -17.17 -30.11
N ASN A 89 2.03 -17.75 -29.06
CA ASN A 89 1.18 -18.94 -29.14
C ASN A 89 -0.25 -18.67 -29.68
N GLY A 90 -0.58 -17.42 -29.99
CA GLY A 90 -1.86 -16.99 -30.53
C GLY A 90 -3.06 -17.02 -29.58
N LYS A 91 -2.89 -17.45 -28.32
CA LYS A 91 -4.00 -17.62 -27.36
C LYS A 91 -4.54 -16.30 -26.79
N TYR A 92 -3.71 -15.27 -26.72
CA TYR A 92 -4.05 -14.00 -26.06
C TYR A 92 -3.95 -12.83 -27.02
N GLY A 93 -5.00 -12.02 -27.11
CA GLY A 93 -5.08 -10.88 -28.03
C GLY A 93 -5.36 -9.58 -27.28
N LEU A 94 -4.56 -8.54 -27.54
CA LEU A 94 -4.81 -7.18 -27.08
C LEU A 94 -5.42 -6.38 -28.24
N VAL A 95 -6.59 -5.79 -28.04
CA VAL A 95 -7.34 -5.07 -29.07
C VAL A 95 -7.85 -3.74 -28.54
N LEU A 96 -7.77 -2.68 -29.35
CA LEU A 96 -8.50 -1.44 -29.08
C LEU A 96 -9.87 -1.51 -29.76
N GLN A 97 -10.93 -1.52 -28.96
CA GLN A 97 -12.30 -1.68 -29.40
C GLN A 97 -12.90 -0.38 -29.98
N GLN A 98 -14.02 -0.51 -30.70
CA GLN A 98 -14.77 0.62 -31.31
C GLN A 98 -15.27 1.64 -30.29
N ASP A 99 -15.59 1.19 -29.09
CA ASP A 99 -16.02 2.02 -27.97
C ASP A 99 -14.87 2.78 -27.30
N GLY A 100 -13.61 2.57 -27.73
CA GLY A 100 -12.43 3.20 -27.17
C GLY A 100 -11.77 2.44 -26.01
N ASN A 101 -12.21 1.21 -25.73
CA ASN A 101 -11.64 0.39 -24.67
C ASN A 101 -10.48 -0.50 -25.17
N LEU A 102 -9.32 -0.47 -24.51
CA LEU A 102 -8.20 -1.35 -24.82
C LEU A 102 -8.29 -2.60 -23.94
N VAL A 103 -8.47 -3.77 -24.56
CA VAL A 103 -8.85 -5.01 -23.86
C VAL A 103 -7.94 -6.17 -24.24
N LEU A 104 -7.47 -6.91 -23.24
CA LEU A 104 -6.78 -8.20 -23.40
C LEU A 104 -7.78 -9.34 -23.28
N TYR A 105 -7.77 -10.25 -24.24
CA TYR A 105 -8.65 -11.42 -24.32
C TYR A 105 -7.88 -12.74 -24.31
N GLN A 106 -8.54 -13.80 -23.85
CA GLN A 106 -8.25 -15.20 -24.16
C GLN A 106 -9.49 -15.81 -24.82
N GLY A 107 -9.49 -15.97 -26.14
CA GLY A 107 -10.71 -16.28 -26.88
C GLY A 107 -11.79 -15.22 -26.62
N LYS A 108 -12.96 -15.62 -26.10
CA LYS A 108 -14.06 -14.71 -25.76
C LYS A 108 -13.97 -14.11 -24.35
N LYS A 109 -13.03 -14.57 -23.52
CA LYS A 109 -12.90 -14.14 -22.13
C LYS A 109 -12.03 -12.89 -22.04
N ALA A 110 -12.61 -11.77 -21.63
CA ALA A 110 -11.85 -10.58 -21.27
C ALA A 110 -11.01 -10.87 -20.01
N LEU A 111 -9.70 -10.68 -20.11
CA LEU A 111 -8.74 -10.87 -19.04
C LEU A 111 -8.38 -9.55 -18.34
N TRP A 112 -8.33 -8.46 -19.09
CA TRP A 112 -7.99 -7.13 -18.58
C TRP A 112 -8.51 -6.05 -19.55
N SER A 113 -8.76 -4.84 -19.05
CA SER A 113 -9.29 -3.71 -19.81
C SER A 113 -8.84 -2.38 -19.21
N THR A 114 -8.63 -1.35 -20.04
CA THR A 114 -8.36 0.03 -19.57
C THR A 114 -9.57 0.73 -18.98
N ALA A 115 -10.78 0.19 -19.21
CA ALA A 115 -12.06 0.76 -18.78
C ALA A 115 -12.33 2.14 -19.40
N THR A 116 -11.82 2.36 -20.62
CA THR A 116 -11.95 3.60 -21.38
C THR A 116 -13.06 3.52 -22.45
N GLY A 117 -14.03 2.63 -22.25
CA GLY A 117 -15.18 2.51 -23.14
C GLY A 117 -16.04 3.79 -23.17
N ARG A 118 -16.92 3.89 -24.16
CA ARG A 118 -17.77 5.08 -24.47
C ARG A 118 -17.01 6.30 -24.97
N HIS A 119 -15.79 6.10 -25.48
CA HIS A 119 -14.96 7.10 -26.11
C HIS A 119 -14.64 6.70 -27.56
N PRO A 120 -15.63 6.71 -28.46
CA PRO A 120 -15.41 6.37 -29.86
C PRO A 120 -14.34 7.28 -30.48
N GLY A 121 -13.46 6.69 -31.28
CA GLY A 121 -12.31 7.38 -31.87
C GLY A 121 -11.13 7.57 -30.91
N ALA A 122 -11.16 6.96 -29.72
CA ALA A 122 -9.97 6.85 -28.88
C ALA A 122 -8.86 6.04 -29.58
N TYR A 123 -7.62 6.26 -29.15
CA TYR A 123 -6.44 5.52 -29.61
C TYR A 123 -5.54 5.18 -28.43
N ALA A 124 -4.80 4.08 -28.51
CA ALA A 124 -3.78 3.74 -27.52
C ALA A 124 -2.39 3.92 -28.13
N ALA A 125 -1.43 4.42 -27.36
CA ALA A 125 -0.07 4.61 -27.82
C ALA A 125 0.91 4.04 -26.79
N MET A 126 1.79 3.15 -27.22
CA MET A 126 3.02 2.85 -26.48
C MET A 126 4.01 3.96 -26.82
N GLN A 127 4.07 5.00 -25.99
CA GLN A 127 4.81 6.22 -26.25
C GLN A 127 6.33 5.98 -26.16
N THR A 128 7.11 6.88 -26.76
CA THR A 128 8.58 6.79 -26.80
C THR A 128 9.24 7.03 -25.45
N ASP A 129 8.54 7.68 -24.51
CA ASP A 129 8.95 7.89 -23.12
C ASP A 129 8.73 6.66 -22.22
N GLY A 130 8.17 5.58 -22.79
CA GLY A 130 7.90 4.33 -22.09
C GLY A 130 6.51 4.20 -21.48
N ASN A 131 5.62 5.17 -21.68
CA ASN A 131 4.26 5.11 -21.16
C ASN A 131 3.27 4.49 -22.16
N LEU A 132 2.40 3.59 -21.72
CA LEU A 132 1.23 3.15 -22.50
C LEU A 132 0.05 4.03 -22.10
N VAL A 133 -0.52 4.77 -23.05
CA VAL A 133 -1.61 5.72 -22.77
C VAL A 133 -2.76 5.50 -23.75
N VAL A 134 -3.99 5.48 -23.24
CA VAL A 134 -5.20 5.60 -24.06
C VAL A 134 -5.63 7.06 -24.06
N TYR A 135 -5.78 7.62 -25.24
CA TYR A 135 -6.23 8.98 -25.48
C TYR A 135 -7.61 8.98 -26.11
N SER A 136 -8.46 9.94 -25.75
CA SER A 136 -9.65 10.28 -26.51
C SER A 136 -9.28 10.84 -27.90
N SER A 137 -10.26 10.94 -28.79
CA SER A 137 -10.12 11.61 -30.09
C SER A 137 -9.65 13.06 -29.98
N ALA A 138 -9.99 13.74 -28.87
CA ALA A 138 -9.53 15.09 -28.53
C ALA A 138 -8.12 15.14 -27.88
N LYS A 139 -7.37 14.03 -27.88
CA LYS A 139 -6.03 13.90 -27.28
C LYS A 139 -5.98 14.11 -25.76
N LYS A 140 -7.12 14.07 -25.06
CA LYS A 140 -7.16 13.98 -23.60
C LYS A 140 -6.83 12.55 -23.18
N ALA A 141 -5.87 12.37 -22.28
CA ALA A 141 -5.55 11.07 -21.69
C ALA A 141 -6.75 10.53 -20.90
N LEU A 142 -7.16 9.31 -21.21
CA LEU A 142 -8.24 8.56 -20.55
C LEU A 142 -7.68 7.51 -19.58
N TRP A 143 -6.54 6.92 -19.92
CA TRP A 143 -5.85 5.93 -19.10
C TRP A 143 -4.34 5.97 -19.38
N SER A 144 -3.51 5.66 -18.39
CA SER A 144 -2.04 5.64 -18.49
C SER A 144 -1.47 4.49 -17.64
N SER A 145 -0.44 3.79 -18.13
CA SER A 145 0.31 2.80 -17.35
C SER A 145 1.23 3.44 -16.31
N ASN A 146 1.47 4.74 -16.43
CA ASN A 146 2.35 5.55 -15.56
C ASN A 146 3.79 5.03 -15.54
N THR A 147 4.25 4.51 -16.68
CA THR A 147 5.61 4.01 -16.89
C THR A 147 6.47 4.98 -17.69
N GLY A 148 6.09 6.26 -17.70
CA GLY A 148 6.90 7.32 -18.33
C GLY A 148 8.29 7.45 -17.69
N LYS A 149 9.19 8.18 -18.36
CA LYS A 149 10.62 8.32 -18.00
C LYS A 149 11.45 7.05 -18.20
N HIS A 150 10.94 6.09 -18.96
CA HIS A 150 11.63 4.88 -19.35
C HIS A 150 11.73 4.79 -20.89
N PRO A 151 12.50 5.69 -21.52
CA PRO A 151 12.55 5.78 -22.97
C PRO A 151 12.97 4.45 -23.59
N GLY A 152 12.29 4.06 -24.66
CA GLY A 152 12.52 2.78 -25.32
C GLY A 152 11.84 1.57 -24.67
N ALA A 153 11.02 1.75 -23.63
CA ALA A 153 10.23 0.65 -23.08
C ALA A 153 9.21 0.12 -24.11
N SER A 154 8.88 -1.16 -24.01
CA SER A 154 8.00 -1.87 -24.94
C SER A 154 6.95 -2.69 -24.21
N LEU A 155 5.76 -2.81 -24.79
CA LEU A 155 4.67 -3.62 -24.26
C LEU A 155 4.70 -5.02 -24.90
N LEU A 156 4.46 -6.06 -24.12
CA LEU A 156 4.48 -7.45 -24.57
C LEU A 156 3.24 -8.20 -24.08
N VAL A 157 2.49 -8.77 -25.03
CA VAL A 157 1.48 -9.82 -24.76
C VAL A 157 2.20 -11.16 -24.68
N GLN A 158 2.20 -11.78 -23.50
CA GLN A 158 2.93 -13.00 -23.22
C GLN A 158 2.07 -14.27 -23.41
N ASP A 159 2.74 -15.41 -23.59
CA ASP A 159 2.11 -16.72 -23.84
C ASP A 159 1.41 -17.32 -22.61
N ASP A 160 1.59 -16.73 -21.45
CA ASP A 160 0.91 -17.05 -20.19
C ASP A 160 -0.34 -16.18 -19.94
N GLY A 161 -0.64 -15.24 -20.86
CA GLY A 161 -1.76 -14.30 -20.74
C GLY A 161 -1.44 -13.07 -19.89
N ASN A 162 -0.16 -12.85 -19.55
CA ASN A 162 0.28 -11.60 -18.96
C ASN A 162 0.44 -10.51 -20.04
N LEU A 163 0.33 -9.26 -19.60
CA LEU A 163 0.54 -8.07 -20.41
C LEU A 163 1.52 -7.20 -19.66
N VAL A 164 2.72 -7.00 -20.20
CA VAL A 164 3.85 -6.43 -19.46
C VAL A 164 4.53 -5.32 -20.26
N ILE A 165 4.88 -4.23 -19.60
CA ILE A 165 5.78 -3.20 -20.15
C ILE A 165 7.18 -3.49 -19.62
N TYR A 166 8.16 -3.66 -20.52
CA TYR A 166 9.55 -3.89 -20.18
C TYR A 166 10.40 -2.67 -20.53
N SER A 167 11.34 -2.32 -19.64
CA SER A 167 12.43 -1.40 -19.98
C SER A 167 13.39 -2.02 -21.00
N THR A 168 14.30 -1.21 -21.55
CA THR A 168 15.37 -1.68 -22.44
C THR A 168 16.30 -2.71 -21.76
N ALA A 169 16.44 -2.64 -20.43
CA ALA A 169 17.17 -3.61 -19.61
C ALA A 169 16.35 -4.88 -19.29
N LYS A 170 15.18 -5.08 -19.91
CA LYS A 170 14.26 -6.21 -19.68
C LYS A 170 13.70 -6.30 -18.25
N LYS A 171 13.71 -5.20 -17.49
CA LYS A 171 13.00 -5.10 -16.20
C LYS A 171 11.52 -4.82 -16.47
N ALA A 172 10.62 -5.59 -15.87
CA ALA A 172 9.19 -5.29 -15.93
C ALA A 172 8.90 -3.97 -15.19
N LEU A 173 8.26 -3.03 -15.86
CA LEU A 173 7.87 -1.71 -15.36
C LEU A 173 6.39 -1.64 -14.95
N TRP A 174 5.57 -2.43 -15.63
CA TRP A 174 4.15 -2.58 -15.33
C TRP A 174 3.69 -3.94 -15.85
N SER A 175 2.71 -4.54 -15.19
CA SER A 175 1.96 -5.64 -15.78
C SER A 175 0.49 -5.58 -15.38
N ARG A 176 -0.38 -6.30 -16.10
CA ARG A 176 -1.80 -6.44 -15.69
C ARG A 176 -1.99 -7.03 -14.29
N HIS A 177 -0.95 -7.63 -13.70
CA HIS A 177 -0.95 -8.19 -12.35
C HIS A 177 -0.26 -7.29 -11.31
N VAL A 178 0.57 -6.33 -11.74
CA VAL A 178 1.41 -5.51 -10.86
C VAL A 178 1.57 -4.09 -11.41
N SER A 179 1.14 -3.09 -10.65
CA SER A 179 1.56 -1.69 -10.84
C SER A 179 2.87 -1.45 -10.05
N LEU A 180 3.86 -0.77 -10.63
CA LEU A 180 5.05 -0.34 -9.89
C LEU A 180 4.86 1.06 -9.30
N GLY A 181 5.34 1.26 -8.08
CA GLY A 181 5.36 2.52 -7.36
C GLY A 181 3.99 2.93 -6.83
N SER A 182 2.99 3.13 -7.69
CA SER A 182 1.75 3.81 -7.30
C SER A 182 0.44 3.12 -7.70
N LEU A 183 -0.60 3.40 -6.92
CA LEU A 183 -2.02 3.15 -7.24
C LEU A 183 -2.70 4.50 -7.46
N GLN A 184 -3.05 4.82 -8.70
CA GLN A 184 -3.67 6.10 -9.03
C GLN A 184 -5.15 6.15 -8.63
N ALA A 185 -5.67 7.37 -8.44
CA ALA A 185 -7.10 7.63 -8.27
C ALA A 185 -7.94 6.92 -9.36
N GLY A 186 -9.03 6.29 -8.93
CA GLY A 186 -9.91 5.47 -9.75
C GLY A 186 -9.46 4.01 -9.96
N TYR A 187 -8.24 3.63 -9.57
CA TYR A 187 -7.75 2.27 -9.80
C TYR A 187 -8.32 1.27 -8.78
N VAL A 188 -8.76 0.12 -9.29
CA VAL A 188 -9.25 -1.02 -8.50
C VAL A 188 -8.19 -2.11 -8.40
N LEU A 189 -7.72 -2.39 -7.20
CA LEU A 189 -6.85 -3.51 -6.89
C LEU A 189 -7.71 -4.72 -6.50
N SER A 190 -7.91 -5.63 -7.46
CA SER A 190 -8.71 -6.84 -7.28
C SER A 190 -7.92 -7.93 -6.55
N LYS A 191 -8.63 -8.94 -6.04
CA LYS A 191 -8.02 -10.13 -5.40
C LYS A 191 -6.86 -10.71 -6.25
N GLY A 192 -5.73 -10.97 -5.60
CA GLY A 192 -4.50 -11.46 -6.19
C GLY A 192 -3.64 -10.40 -6.88
N GLN A 193 -4.12 -9.18 -7.07
CA GLN A 193 -3.34 -8.09 -7.66
C GLN A 193 -2.55 -7.33 -6.61
N ALA A 194 -1.46 -6.72 -7.04
CA ALA A 194 -0.60 -5.98 -6.14
C ALA A 194 0.00 -4.70 -6.75
N VAL A 195 0.44 -3.82 -5.86
CA VAL A 195 1.33 -2.71 -6.19
C VAL A 195 2.68 -3.03 -5.56
N ARG A 196 3.78 -2.92 -6.31
CA ARG A 196 5.14 -3.14 -5.79
C ARG A 196 5.94 -1.86 -5.76
N SER A 197 6.84 -1.72 -4.80
CA SER A 197 7.82 -0.63 -4.81
C SER A 197 8.71 -0.72 -6.04
N MET A 198 9.34 0.39 -6.42
CA MET A 198 10.19 0.48 -7.62
C MET A 198 11.45 -0.40 -7.53
N ASN A 199 11.98 -0.63 -6.33
CA ASN A 199 13.04 -1.61 -6.07
C ASN A 199 12.54 -3.06 -6.03
N GLY A 200 11.22 -3.28 -5.92
CA GLY A 200 10.59 -4.60 -5.92
C GLY A 200 10.54 -5.30 -4.55
N ASP A 201 11.11 -4.69 -3.52
CA ASP A 201 11.24 -5.27 -2.17
C ASP A 201 9.91 -5.31 -1.40
N TYR A 202 9.02 -4.35 -1.70
CA TYR A 202 7.75 -4.18 -1.00
C TYR A 202 6.58 -4.41 -1.94
N GLN A 203 5.51 -5.00 -1.41
CA GLN A 203 4.31 -5.32 -2.17
C GLN A 203 3.06 -5.08 -1.34
N LEU A 204 2.18 -4.19 -1.79
CA LEU A 204 0.81 -4.10 -1.32
C LEU A 204 -0.06 -5.06 -2.13
N LEU A 205 -0.54 -6.13 -1.51
CA LEU A 205 -1.30 -7.22 -2.12
C LEU A 205 -2.74 -7.22 -1.60
N GLN A 206 -3.72 -7.17 -2.51
CA GLN A 206 -5.09 -7.55 -2.18
C GLN A 206 -5.18 -9.09 -2.20
N GLN A 207 -5.21 -9.71 -1.04
CA GLN A 207 -5.21 -11.16 -0.88
C GLN A 207 -6.55 -11.80 -1.27
N THR A 208 -6.55 -13.12 -1.47
CA THR A 208 -7.74 -13.88 -1.88
C THR A 208 -8.75 -14.08 -0.76
N ASP A 209 -8.31 -14.01 0.49
CA ASP A 209 -9.14 -14.04 1.69
C ASP A 209 -9.85 -12.69 1.97
N GLY A 210 -9.56 -11.68 1.17
CA GLY A 210 -10.15 -10.34 1.25
C GLY A 210 -9.25 -9.27 1.88
N ASN A 211 -8.10 -9.66 2.44
CA ASN A 211 -7.26 -8.75 3.17
C ASN A 211 -6.36 -7.89 2.27
N LEU A 212 -6.18 -6.60 2.56
CA LEU A 212 -5.19 -5.75 1.87
C LEU A 212 -3.94 -5.65 2.74
N VAL A 213 -2.82 -6.21 2.27
CA VAL A 213 -1.63 -6.41 3.10
C VAL A 213 -0.38 -5.89 2.41
N LEU A 214 0.43 -5.10 3.13
CA LEU A 214 1.78 -4.75 2.70
C LEU A 214 2.75 -5.83 3.16
N TYR A 215 3.61 -6.27 2.25
CA TYR A 215 4.66 -7.26 2.47
C TYR A 215 6.04 -6.69 2.18
N ARG A 216 7.04 -7.27 2.85
CA ARG A 216 8.43 -7.34 2.36
C ARG A 216 8.77 -8.80 2.14
N GLY A 217 8.98 -9.22 0.89
CA GLY A 217 9.09 -10.65 0.57
C GLY A 217 7.84 -11.43 1.03
N LYS A 218 8.00 -12.35 1.99
CA LYS A 218 6.89 -13.13 2.59
C LYS A 218 6.41 -12.57 3.94
N THR A 219 7.09 -11.57 4.48
CA THR A 219 6.79 -11.03 5.81
C THR A 219 5.70 -9.97 5.70
N PRO A 220 4.51 -10.16 6.32
CA PRO A 220 3.50 -9.13 6.37
C PRO A 220 3.98 -8.00 7.30
N LEU A 221 3.86 -6.77 6.82
CA LEU A 221 4.24 -5.56 7.53
C LEU A 221 3.01 -4.85 8.09
N TRP A 222 1.95 -4.72 7.28
CA TRP A 222 0.71 -4.06 7.66
C TRP A 222 -0.47 -4.71 6.95
N SER A 223 -1.65 -4.63 7.56
CA SER A 223 -2.91 -5.14 6.99
C SER A 223 -4.07 -4.19 7.31
N THR A 224 -5.10 -4.18 6.45
CA THR A 224 -6.39 -3.55 6.77
C THR A 224 -7.26 -4.37 7.73
N GLU A 225 -6.83 -5.58 8.10
CA GLU A 225 -7.58 -6.55 8.92
C GLU A 225 -8.96 -6.90 8.33
N THR A 226 -9.07 -6.87 7.00
CA THR A 226 -10.31 -7.18 6.25
C THR A 226 -10.36 -8.62 5.74
N GLY A 227 -9.59 -9.52 6.37
CA GLY A 227 -9.62 -10.94 6.05
C GLY A 227 -10.97 -11.59 6.32
N ARG A 228 -11.20 -12.79 5.76
CA ARG A 228 -12.48 -13.55 5.80
C ARG A 228 -13.59 -12.97 4.93
N HIS A 229 -13.25 -12.07 4.01
CA HIS A 229 -14.14 -11.47 3.03
C HIS A 229 -13.68 -11.83 1.60
N PRO A 230 -13.77 -13.12 1.20
CA PRO A 230 -13.31 -13.54 -0.12
C PRO A 230 -14.03 -12.78 -1.22
N GLY A 231 -13.26 -12.23 -2.17
CA GLY A 231 -13.80 -11.37 -3.22
C GLY A 231 -13.77 -9.87 -2.90
N ALA A 232 -13.30 -9.47 -1.72
CA ALA A 232 -13.03 -8.07 -1.45
C ALA A 232 -11.94 -7.51 -2.37
N TYR A 233 -12.01 -6.19 -2.61
CA TYR A 233 -11.12 -5.45 -3.48
C TYR A 233 -10.82 -4.07 -2.88
N ALA A 234 -9.64 -3.52 -3.18
CA ALA A 234 -9.29 -2.17 -2.77
C ALA A 234 -9.47 -1.18 -3.93
N VAL A 235 -9.84 0.05 -3.63
CA VAL A 235 -9.97 1.13 -4.61
C VAL A 235 -9.29 2.36 -4.05
N MET A 236 -8.33 2.91 -4.79
CA MET A 236 -7.94 4.31 -4.58
C MET A 236 -8.99 5.16 -5.27
N GLN A 237 -9.96 5.68 -4.53
CA GLN A 237 -11.12 6.37 -5.09
C GLN A 237 -10.74 7.72 -5.68
N THR A 238 -11.58 8.24 -6.59
CA THR A 238 -11.33 9.52 -7.26
C THR A 238 -11.44 10.72 -6.32
N ASP A 239 -12.13 10.57 -5.19
CA ASP A 239 -12.22 11.57 -4.12
C ASP A 239 -10.98 11.60 -3.21
N GLY A 240 -10.00 10.74 -3.47
CA GLY A 240 -8.75 10.64 -2.72
C GLY A 240 -8.75 9.66 -1.55
N ASN A 241 -9.81 8.86 -1.37
CA ASN A 241 -9.88 7.87 -0.30
C ASN A 241 -9.40 6.48 -0.78
N LEU A 242 -8.53 5.80 -0.04
CA LEU A 242 -8.27 4.38 -0.25
C LEU A 242 -9.30 3.58 0.55
N VAL A 243 -10.10 2.74 -0.12
CA VAL A 243 -11.17 1.97 0.52
C VAL A 243 -11.09 0.50 0.12
N VAL A 244 -11.21 -0.40 1.09
CA VAL A 244 -11.45 -1.82 0.84
C VAL A 244 -12.94 -2.09 0.89
N TYR A 245 -13.48 -2.68 -0.16
CA TYR A 245 -14.87 -3.06 -0.29
C TYR A 245 -15.02 -4.58 -0.26
N GLY A 246 -16.08 -5.07 0.39
CA GLY A 246 -16.54 -6.44 0.25
C GLY A 246 -17.10 -6.71 -1.15
N SER A 247 -17.33 -7.98 -1.48
CA SER A 247 -17.95 -8.37 -2.75
C SER A 247 -19.37 -7.83 -2.92
N ASP A 248 -20.04 -7.50 -1.82
CA ASP A 248 -21.36 -6.84 -1.76
C ASP A 248 -21.28 -5.31 -1.88
N LYS A 249 -20.09 -4.76 -2.16
CA LYS A 249 -19.79 -3.32 -2.28
C LYS A 249 -19.96 -2.53 -0.97
N LYS A 250 -20.03 -3.19 0.18
CA LYS A 250 -19.97 -2.49 1.48
C LYS A 250 -18.52 -2.17 1.84
N PRO A 251 -18.24 -0.96 2.36
CA PRO A 251 -16.90 -0.63 2.80
C PRO A 251 -16.54 -1.45 4.04
N LEU A 252 -15.37 -2.07 4.03
CA LEU A 252 -14.79 -2.84 5.13
C LEU A 252 -13.72 -2.03 5.88
N TRP A 253 -13.00 -1.16 5.16
CA TRP A 253 -11.96 -0.29 5.69
C TRP A 253 -11.75 0.93 4.80
N HIS A 254 -11.32 2.07 5.35
CA HIS A 254 -10.90 3.25 4.57
C HIS A 254 -9.79 4.05 5.24
N SER A 255 -9.03 4.81 4.44
CA SER A 255 -7.90 5.65 4.89
C SER A 255 -8.30 6.98 5.52
N ASN A 256 -9.57 7.40 5.40
CA ASN A 256 -10.05 8.73 5.82
C ASN A 256 -9.38 9.90 5.07
N THR A 257 -9.09 9.72 3.78
CA THR A 257 -8.47 10.76 2.93
C THR A 257 -9.40 11.29 1.84
N HIS A 258 -10.72 11.17 2.03
CA HIS A 258 -11.71 11.71 1.11
C HIS A 258 -11.65 13.26 1.05
N GLY A 259 -12.04 13.84 -0.09
CA GLY A 259 -11.99 15.30 -0.32
C GLY A 259 -10.70 15.78 -0.98
N HIS A 260 -9.79 14.86 -1.30
CA HIS A 260 -8.52 15.13 -1.96
C HIS A 260 -8.52 14.53 -3.37
N SER A 261 -9.33 15.11 -4.25
CA SER A 261 -9.53 14.61 -5.61
C SER A 261 -8.22 14.44 -6.36
N GLY A 262 -8.04 13.27 -6.98
CA GLY A 262 -6.81 12.93 -7.71
C GLY A 262 -5.65 12.47 -6.84
N ALA A 263 -5.83 12.30 -5.51
CA ALA A 263 -4.80 11.69 -4.66
C ALA A 263 -4.47 10.25 -5.10
N HIS A 264 -3.23 9.83 -4.87
CA HIS A 264 -2.74 8.51 -5.27
C HIS A 264 -1.97 7.86 -4.13
N LEU A 265 -1.94 6.54 -4.14
CA LEU A 265 -1.19 5.73 -3.20
C LEU A 265 0.19 5.43 -3.76
N GLU A 266 1.24 5.41 -2.94
CA GLU A 266 2.58 4.99 -3.32
C GLU A 266 3.12 3.93 -2.36
N VAL A 267 3.58 2.79 -2.89
CA VAL A 267 4.43 1.82 -2.20
C VAL A 267 5.88 2.25 -2.44
N GLN A 268 6.52 2.75 -1.40
CA GLN A 268 7.85 3.35 -1.51
C GLN A 268 8.97 2.33 -1.27
N ASN A 269 10.17 2.66 -1.72
CA ASN A 269 11.34 1.78 -1.64
C ASN A 269 11.90 1.61 -0.22
N ASP A 270 11.41 2.41 0.72
CA ASP A 270 11.75 2.38 2.15
C ASP A 270 10.72 1.61 2.99
N GLY A 271 9.67 1.06 2.35
CA GLY A 271 8.60 0.31 3.01
C GLY A 271 7.43 1.18 3.47
N ASN A 272 7.46 2.48 3.23
CA ASN A 272 6.30 3.33 3.44
C ASN A 272 5.21 3.02 2.42
N LEU A 273 3.96 3.19 2.85
CA LEU A 273 2.86 3.37 1.92
C LEU A 273 2.12 4.64 2.27
N VAL A 274 2.06 5.52 1.29
CA VAL A 274 1.64 6.91 1.46
C VAL A 274 0.53 7.20 0.48
N ILE A 275 -0.49 7.93 0.91
CA ILE A 275 -1.44 8.59 0.02
C ILE A 275 -0.98 10.03 -0.11
N TYR A 276 -0.64 10.43 -1.34
CA TYR A 276 -0.25 11.78 -1.68
C TYR A 276 -1.40 12.53 -2.33
N GLY A 277 -1.55 13.81 -1.98
CA GLY A 277 -2.32 14.74 -2.77
C GLY A 277 -1.64 15.04 -4.11
N THR A 278 -2.35 15.75 -4.99
CA THR A 278 -1.83 16.18 -6.29
C THR A 278 -0.65 17.15 -6.19
N ASP A 279 -0.51 17.83 -5.06
CA ASP A 279 0.63 18.67 -4.68
C ASP A 279 1.81 17.88 -4.06
N HIS A 280 1.70 16.54 -4.06
CA HIS A 280 2.64 15.60 -3.43
C HIS A 280 2.82 15.80 -1.92
N LYS A 281 1.86 16.45 -1.24
CA LYS A 281 1.82 16.39 0.23
C LYS A 281 1.20 15.08 0.68
N ALA A 282 1.81 14.45 1.67
CA ALA A 282 1.28 13.24 2.28
C ALA A 282 -0.02 13.57 3.03
N LEU A 283 -1.12 12.95 2.60
CA LEU A 283 -2.44 13.04 3.23
C LEU A 283 -2.64 11.95 4.27
N TRP A 284 -2.02 10.80 4.02
CA TRP A 284 -1.97 9.68 4.93
C TRP A 284 -0.72 8.87 4.67
N SER A 285 -0.19 8.24 5.70
CA SER A 285 0.88 7.25 5.57
C SER A 285 0.68 6.20 6.63
N ARG A 286 0.94 4.91 6.32
CA ARG A 286 1.46 4.04 7.39
C ARG A 286 2.91 4.43 7.58
N HIS A 287 3.19 5.18 8.64
CA HIS A 287 4.55 5.28 9.12
C HIS A 287 4.92 3.91 9.70
N MET A 288 5.38 3.03 8.82
CA MET A 288 6.24 1.92 9.16
C MET A 288 7.62 2.32 8.72
N ALA A 289 8.37 2.99 9.60
CA ALA A 289 9.78 3.17 9.33
C ALA A 289 10.44 1.79 9.49
N ILE A 290 11.00 1.23 8.41
CA ILE A 290 11.65 -0.08 8.46
C ILE A 290 13.12 0.14 8.74
N GLY A 291 13.60 -0.47 9.80
CA GLY A 291 14.97 -0.35 10.27
C GLY A 291 15.24 0.91 11.06
N ASN A 292 14.78 2.10 10.65
CA ASN A 292 15.12 3.33 11.38
C ASN A 292 14.12 4.48 11.27
N LEU A 293 14.23 5.40 12.24
CA LEU A 293 13.58 6.70 12.34
C LEU A 293 14.63 7.79 12.10
N GLN A 294 14.47 8.57 11.03
CA GLN A 294 15.37 9.65 10.60
C GLN A 294 15.18 10.93 11.43
N PRO A 295 16.17 11.84 11.46
CA PRO A 295 16.01 13.14 12.12
C PRO A 295 14.76 13.88 11.63
N GLY A 296 13.98 14.42 12.56
CA GLY A 296 12.69 15.08 12.33
C GLY A 296 11.46 14.16 12.31
N GLN A 297 11.64 12.82 12.27
CA GLN A 297 10.52 11.89 12.21
C GLN A 297 9.98 11.51 13.59
N LYS A 298 8.67 11.30 13.67
CA LYS A 298 7.95 10.94 14.91
C LYS A 298 7.19 9.63 14.80
N VAL A 299 7.06 8.94 15.94
CA VAL A 299 6.16 7.80 16.15
C VAL A 299 5.07 8.25 17.11
N ILE A 300 3.83 8.00 16.74
CA ILE A 300 2.62 8.28 17.55
C ILE A 300 1.86 6.97 17.76
N THR A 301 0.86 6.99 18.65
CA THR A 301 -0.03 5.84 18.84
C THR A 301 -0.66 5.41 17.52
N GLY A 302 -0.63 4.10 17.22
CA GLY A 302 -1.10 3.52 15.97
C GLY A 302 -0.04 3.37 14.87
N ASN A 303 1.16 3.96 15.05
CA ASN A 303 2.31 3.78 14.17
C ASN A 303 3.39 2.91 14.83
N GLU A 304 4.29 2.34 14.02
CA GLU A 304 5.43 1.57 14.54
C GLU A 304 6.70 1.74 13.68
N VAL A 305 7.87 1.56 14.31
CA VAL A 305 9.14 1.39 13.58
C VAL A 305 9.52 -0.08 13.69
N ARG A 306 9.67 -0.79 12.57
CA ARG A 306 9.85 -2.25 12.58
C ARG A 306 11.26 -2.63 12.14
N SER A 307 11.86 -3.66 12.74
CA SER A 307 13.15 -4.18 12.30
C SER A 307 13.06 -4.69 10.84
N PRO A 308 14.18 -4.69 10.08
CA PRO A 308 14.22 -5.17 8.71
C PRO A 308 13.65 -6.59 8.51
N ASN A 309 13.81 -7.49 9.48
CA ASN A 309 13.28 -8.85 9.50
C ASN A 309 11.81 -8.94 9.93
N GLY A 310 11.23 -7.84 10.41
CA GLY A 310 9.83 -7.76 10.84
C GLY A 310 9.54 -8.37 12.22
N VAL A 311 10.55 -8.81 12.97
CA VAL A 311 10.36 -9.46 14.28
C VAL A 311 10.19 -8.44 15.40
N TYR A 312 10.83 -7.28 15.32
CA TYR A 312 10.82 -6.28 16.39
C TYR A 312 10.12 -5.00 15.95
N SER A 313 9.38 -4.37 16.86
CA SER A 313 8.68 -3.11 16.57
C SER A 313 8.71 -2.15 17.75
N LEU A 314 9.09 -0.91 17.50
CA LEU A 314 8.95 0.20 18.44
C LEU A 314 7.57 0.84 18.27
N GLN A 315 6.78 0.87 19.33
CA GLN A 315 5.41 1.35 19.33
C GLN A 315 5.17 2.34 20.46
N VAL A 316 4.26 3.29 20.25
CA VAL A 316 3.70 4.14 21.31
C VAL A 316 2.34 3.58 21.72
N GLN A 317 2.23 3.13 22.96
CA GLN A 317 1.00 2.58 23.54
C GLN A 317 -0.02 3.68 23.85
N THR A 318 -1.28 3.29 24.06
CA THR A 318 -2.38 4.22 24.39
C THR A 318 -2.26 4.85 25.78
N ASP A 319 -1.49 4.24 26.68
CA ASP A 319 -1.19 4.76 28.03
C ASP A 319 -0.01 5.74 28.06
N GLY A 320 0.58 6.02 26.88
CA GLY A 320 1.70 6.94 26.71
C GLY A 320 3.08 6.32 26.94
N ASN A 321 3.18 5.00 26.99
CA ASN A 321 4.45 4.31 27.06
C ASN A 321 5.03 4.05 25.66
N VAL A 322 6.36 4.15 25.51
CA VAL A 322 7.05 3.78 24.28
C VAL A 322 7.78 2.46 24.50
N VAL A 323 7.44 1.45 23.72
CA VAL A 323 7.82 0.06 23.97
C VAL A 323 8.39 -0.56 22.70
N LEU A 324 9.54 -1.24 22.85
CA LEU A 324 10.06 -2.15 21.84
C LEU A 324 9.47 -3.53 22.10
N TYR A 325 8.77 -4.07 21.12
CA TYR A 325 8.17 -5.39 21.13
C TYR A 325 8.97 -6.38 20.30
N LYS A 326 8.92 -7.65 20.71
CA LYS A 326 9.21 -8.83 19.90
C LYS A 326 7.88 -9.50 19.51
N ASP A 327 7.77 -9.88 18.24
CA ASP A 327 6.59 -10.51 17.62
C ASP A 327 5.29 -9.70 17.83
N GLY A 328 5.43 -8.37 17.98
CA GLY A 328 4.33 -7.43 18.22
C GLY A 328 3.59 -7.60 19.56
N ARG A 329 4.06 -8.47 20.46
CA ARG A 329 3.33 -8.82 21.69
C ARG A 329 4.19 -8.90 22.95
N THR A 330 5.46 -9.30 22.81
CA THR A 330 6.35 -9.46 23.97
C THR A 330 7.17 -8.19 24.16
N PRO A 331 6.91 -7.37 25.20
CA PRO A 331 7.72 -6.18 25.45
C PRO A 331 9.14 -6.59 25.85
N ILE A 332 10.15 -6.05 25.18
CA ILE A 332 11.57 -6.34 25.44
C ILE A 332 12.38 -5.12 25.90
N TRP A 333 11.84 -3.91 25.72
CA TRP A 333 12.36 -2.67 26.29
C TRP A 333 11.23 -1.62 26.35
N SER A 334 11.31 -0.67 27.29
CA SER A 334 10.31 0.38 27.44
C SER A 334 10.90 1.64 28.09
N THR A 335 10.36 2.81 27.75
CA THR A 335 10.66 4.09 28.40
C THR A 335 10.00 4.26 29.77
N ALA A 336 9.03 3.41 30.11
CA ALA A 336 8.18 3.51 31.31
C ALA A 336 7.47 4.88 31.45
N THR A 337 7.27 5.58 30.33
CA THR A 337 6.55 6.85 30.30
C THR A 337 5.05 6.61 30.41
N LYS A 338 4.32 7.62 30.89
CA LYS A 338 2.85 7.62 30.98
C LYS A 338 2.34 8.99 30.57
N GLY A 339 1.16 9.04 29.94
CA GLY A 339 0.54 10.29 29.53
C GLY A 339 -0.50 10.11 28.43
N SER A 340 -1.19 11.20 28.08
CA SER A 340 -2.19 11.20 27.00
C SER A 340 -1.64 11.95 25.79
N GLY A 341 -1.75 11.35 24.60
CA GLY A 341 -1.23 11.98 23.37
C GLY A 341 0.29 12.00 23.29
N VAL A 342 0.95 11.01 23.91
CA VAL A 342 2.41 10.87 23.86
C VAL A 342 2.89 10.56 22.44
N TYR A 343 4.06 11.06 22.09
CA TYR A 343 4.77 10.70 20.86
C TYR A 343 6.28 10.59 21.12
N ALA A 344 6.96 9.81 20.28
CA ALA A 344 8.43 9.73 20.26
C ALA A 344 8.96 10.44 19.01
N LEU A 345 10.05 11.19 19.13
CA LEU A 345 10.62 12.01 18.06
C LEU A 345 12.13 11.78 18.01
N MET A 346 12.66 11.44 16.84
CA MET A 346 14.08 11.60 16.57
C MET A 346 14.32 13.06 16.18
N GLN A 347 14.86 13.86 17.08
CA GLN A 347 15.08 15.29 16.87
C GLN A 347 16.23 15.56 15.89
N THR A 348 16.22 16.73 15.25
CA THR A 348 17.24 17.13 14.27
C THR A 348 18.63 17.36 14.89
N ASP A 349 18.69 17.58 16.20
CA ASP A 349 19.92 17.68 16.98
C ASP A 349 20.54 16.31 17.34
N GLY A 350 19.92 15.21 16.91
CA GLY A 350 20.37 13.85 17.16
C GLY A 350 19.85 13.21 18.44
N ASN A 351 18.92 13.83 19.15
CA ASN A 351 18.31 13.28 20.36
C ASN A 351 17.03 12.49 20.07
N PHE A 352 16.89 11.28 20.61
CA PHE A 352 15.62 10.56 20.58
C PHE A 352 14.84 10.85 21.87
N VAL A 353 13.66 11.45 21.75
CA VAL A 353 12.92 12.01 22.89
C VAL A 353 11.44 11.62 22.83
N VAL A 354 10.89 11.28 23.98
CA VAL A 354 9.46 11.04 24.17
C VAL A 354 8.82 12.27 24.79
N TYR A 355 7.69 12.72 24.25
CA TYR A 355 7.00 13.95 24.61
C TYR A 355 5.53 13.73 24.94
N GLU A 356 5.00 14.55 25.84
CA GLU A 356 3.57 14.84 25.99
C GLU A 356 3.37 16.34 25.69
N GLY A 357 2.78 16.66 24.53
CA GLY A 357 2.76 18.04 24.03
C GLY A 357 4.19 18.57 23.80
N THR A 358 4.59 19.58 24.56
CA THR A 358 5.96 20.15 24.56
C THR A 358 6.82 19.66 25.73
N LYS A 359 6.24 18.90 26.67
CA LYS A 359 6.93 18.41 27.87
C LYS A 359 7.71 17.13 27.55
N PRO A 360 9.05 17.11 27.68
CA PRO A 360 9.83 15.88 27.52
C PRO A 360 9.57 14.94 28.70
N LEU A 361 9.26 13.68 28.41
CA LEU A 361 9.07 12.61 29.39
C LEU A 361 10.30 11.70 29.53
N TRP A 362 11.02 11.47 28.43
CA TRP A 362 12.22 10.62 28.39
C TRP A 362 13.14 11.06 27.24
N SER A 363 14.46 10.86 27.38
CA SER A 363 15.44 11.17 26.33
C SER A 363 16.61 10.16 26.33
N SER A 364 17.13 9.85 25.13
CA SER A 364 18.33 9.05 24.92
C SER A 364 19.62 9.78 25.34
N LYS A 365 19.55 11.09 25.58
CA LYS A 365 20.69 11.97 25.90
C LYS A 365 21.77 11.99 24.82
N THR A 366 21.35 11.91 23.55
CA THR A 366 22.25 11.90 22.38
C THR A 366 22.25 13.23 21.60
N GLY A 367 21.67 14.29 22.18
CA GLY A 367 21.66 15.62 21.56
C GLY A 367 23.07 16.18 21.29
N GLY A 368 23.19 17.04 20.29
CA GLY A 368 24.47 17.55 19.78
C GLY A 368 25.08 16.71 18.66
N ASN A 369 24.34 15.72 18.14
CA ASN A 369 24.77 14.81 17.07
C ASN A 369 23.84 14.94 15.85
N PRO A 370 23.81 16.09 15.15
CA PRO A 370 22.89 16.31 14.04
C PRO A 370 23.06 15.25 12.94
N GLY A 371 21.94 14.79 12.40
CA GLY A 371 21.91 13.70 11.41
C GLY A 371 21.95 12.29 12.01
N ALA A 372 21.93 12.14 13.35
CA ALA A 372 21.76 10.83 13.96
C ALA A 372 20.36 10.24 13.68
N SER A 373 20.25 8.92 13.62
CA SER A 373 18.99 8.19 13.41
C SER A 373 18.79 7.09 14.46
N LEU A 374 17.54 6.83 14.85
CA LEU A 374 17.19 5.73 15.73
C LEU A 374 16.94 4.47 14.90
N ASN A 375 17.54 3.34 15.24
CA ASN A 375 17.47 2.10 14.48
C ASN A 375 16.85 0.98 15.32
N VAL A 376 15.84 0.29 14.79
CA VAL A 376 15.28 -0.96 15.33
C VAL A 376 15.94 -2.11 14.57
N GLN A 377 16.77 -2.88 15.27
CA GLN A 377 17.65 -3.88 14.66
C GLN A 377 17.05 -5.30 14.71
N ASP A 378 17.55 -6.16 13.83
CA ASP A 378 17.11 -7.55 13.67
C ASP A 378 17.49 -8.47 14.84
N ASP A 379 18.30 -7.97 15.78
CA ASP A 379 18.69 -8.64 17.03
C ASP A 379 17.82 -8.21 18.22
N GLY A 380 16.86 -7.30 18.01
CA GLY A 380 16.00 -6.78 19.07
C GLY A 380 16.65 -5.67 19.91
N ASN A 381 17.65 -4.98 19.35
CA ASN A 381 18.20 -3.76 19.93
C ASN A 381 17.60 -2.51 19.26
N LEU A 382 17.37 -1.48 20.07
CA LEU A 382 17.07 -0.13 19.62
C LEU A 382 18.29 0.76 19.84
N VAL A 383 18.82 1.36 18.77
CA VAL A 383 20.12 2.06 18.81
C VAL A 383 20.06 3.41 18.10
N VAL A 384 20.55 4.47 18.74
CA VAL A 384 20.80 5.75 18.05
C VAL A 384 22.19 5.71 17.44
N TYR A 385 22.29 5.89 16.12
CA TYR A 385 23.55 5.94 15.38
C TYR A 385 23.84 7.32 14.82
N LYS A 386 25.12 7.69 14.83
CA LYS A 386 25.68 8.74 13.99
C LYS A 386 26.81 8.14 13.16
N ASP A 387 26.66 8.15 11.83
CA ASP A 387 27.69 7.68 10.90
C ASP A 387 28.23 6.27 11.26
N LYS A 388 27.31 5.35 11.60
CA LYS A 388 27.57 3.96 12.09
C LYS A 388 28.20 3.84 13.49
N HIS A 389 28.48 4.93 14.18
CA HIS A 389 28.88 4.93 15.58
C HIS A 389 27.64 4.93 16.50
N PRO A 390 27.48 3.94 17.39
CA PRO A 390 26.35 3.90 18.30
C PRO A 390 26.54 4.95 19.41
N LEU A 391 25.55 5.82 19.58
CA LEU A 391 25.52 6.85 20.61
C LEU A 391 24.73 6.39 21.85
N TRP A 392 23.71 5.56 21.65
CA TRP A 392 22.88 5.00 22.71
C TRP A 392 22.28 3.68 22.23
N ALA A 393 22.09 2.71 23.14
CA ALA A 393 21.42 1.45 22.86
C ALA A 393 20.50 1.03 24.02
N SER A 394 19.40 0.37 23.68
CA SER A 394 18.42 -0.16 24.64
C SER A 394 18.95 -1.31 25.48
N ARG A 395 19.95 -2.03 24.97
CA ARG A 395 20.68 -3.10 25.66
C ARG A 395 22.12 -2.65 25.84
N LYS A 396 22.69 -2.92 27.02
CA LYS A 396 24.10 -2.68 27.31
C LYS A 396 24.99 -3.79 26.77
#